data_AF-A0A0F5YAE9-F1
#
_entry.id   AF-A0A0F5YAE9-F1
#
_cell.length_a   1.000
_cell.length_b   1.000
_cell.length_c   1.000
_cell.angle_alpha   90.00
_cell.angle_beta   90.00
_cell.angle_gamma   90.00
#
_symmetry.space_group_name_H-M   'P 1'
#
loop_
_entity.id
_entity.type
_entity.pdbx_description
1 polymer ?
#
loop_
_entity_poly.entity_id
_entity_poly.type
_entity_poly.pdbx_seq_one_letter_code
_entity_poly.pdbx_strand_id
1 'polypeptide(L)' 'MTPYPTLKQVQELILKLPIAEQIVLLEDLEERLETMIIMNLAETGFQEWNELEEDISTNQLLVQS' A
#
# COMPACT_ATOMS: atom_id res chain seq x y z
N MET A 1 24.72 -10.28 -8.79
CA MET A 1 23.32 -10.18 -8.34
C MET A 1 22.52 -11.25 -9.05
N THR A 2 21.80 -12.11 -8.34
CA THR A 2 20.89 -13.07 -8.96
C THR A 2 19.65 -12.33 -9.44
N PRO A 3 19.20 -12.53 -10.69
CA PRO A 3 17.98 -11.89 -11.19
C PRO A 3 16.78 -12.42 -10.39
N TYR A 4 15.86 -11.53 -10.06
CA TYR A 4 14.60 -11.93 -9.43
C TYR A 4 13.80 -12.85 -10.37
N PRO A 5 13.08 -13.84 -9.83
CA PRO A 5 12.22 -14.70 -10.64
C PRO A 5 11.11 -13.87 -11.29
N THR A 6 10.75 -14.22 -12.52
CA THR A 6 9.58 -13.66 -13.20
C THR A 6 8.30 -14.08 -12.47
N LEU A 7 7.21 -13.32 -12.65
CA LEU A 7 5.91 -13.67 -12.05
C LEU A 7 5.47 -15.10 -12.38
N LYS A 8 5.68 -15.54 -13.63
CA LYS A 8 5.36 -16.90 -14.06
C LYS A 8 6.17 -17.95 -13.29
N GLN A 9 7.47 -17.70 -13.08
CA GLN A 9 8.32 -18.60 -12.28
C GLN A 9 7.86 -18.63 -10.83
N VAL A 10 7.45 -17.50 -10.25
CA VAL A 10 6.90 -17.46 -8.89
C VAL A 10 5.60 -18.27 -8.79
N GLN A 11 4.68 -18.09 -9.74
CA GLN A 11 3.43 -18.86 -9.80
C GLN A 11 3.70 -20.37 -9.89
N GLU A 12 4.61 -20.78 -10.77
CA GLU A 12 5.01 -22.19 -10.91
C GLU A 12 5.64 -22.77 -9.63
N LEU A 13 6.33 -21.94 -8.84
CA LEU A 13 6.88 -22.37 -7.55
C LEU A 13 5.80 -22.53 -6.49
N ILE A 14 4.86 -21.59 -6.40
CA ILE A 14 3.75 -21.66 -5.43
C ILE A 14 2.86 -22.88 -5.71
N LEU A 15 2.52 -23.13 -6.98
CA LEU A 15 1.65 -24.26 -7.37
C LEU A 15 2.29 -25.65 -7.13
N LYS A 16 3.60 -25.72 -6.90
CA LYS A 16 4.29 -26.97 -6.53
C LYS A 16 4.18 -27.30 -5.04
N LEU A 17 3.81 -26.34 -4.20
CA LEU A 17 3.66 -26.55 -2.78
C LEU A 17 2.40 -27.41 -2.49
N PRO A 18 2.35 -28.13 -1.36
CA PRO A 18 1.11 -28.72 -0.87
C PRO A 18 0.00 -27.68 -0.75
N ILE A 19 -1.25 -28.09 -0.97
CA ILE A 19 -2.41 -27.18 -0.93
C ILE A 19 -2.51 -26.45 0.42
N ALA A 20 -2.19 -27.12 1.53
CA ALA A 20 -2.16 -26.49 2.85
C ALA A 20 -1.15 -25.34 2.94
N GLU A 21 0.05 -25.51 2.36
CA GLU A 21 1.08 -24.45 2.34
C GLU A 21 0.71 -23.31 1.38
N GLN A 22 0.01 -23.61 0.28
CA GLN A 22 -0.54 -22.58 -0.60
C GLN A 22 -1.58 -21.72 0.11
N ILE A 23 -2.43 -22.33 0.96
CA ILE A 23 -3.43 -21.61 1.77
C ILE A 23 -2.74 -20.71 2.79
N VAL A 24 -1.74 -21.20 3.52
CA VAL A 24 -0.96 -20.38 4.46
C VAL A 24 -0.31 -19.19 3.77
N LEU A 25 0.29 -19.40 2.59
CA LEU A 25 0.88 -18.30 1.81
C LEU A 25 -0.15 -17.28 1.33
N LEU A 26 -1.38 -17.71 1.05
CA LEU A 26 -2.47 -16.80 0.68
C LEU A 26 -2.86 -15.92 1.88
N GLU A 27 -3.02 -16.52 3.06
CA GLU A 27 -3.33 -15.80 4.31
C GLU A 27 -2.25 -14.75 4.65
N ASP A 28 -0.97 -15.12 4.56
CA ASP A 28 0.16 -14.20 4.79
C ASP A 28 0.17 -13.03 3.78
N LEU A 29 -0.21 -13.30 2.53
CA LEU A 29 -0.30 -12.26 1.49
C LEU A 29 -1.46 -11.31 1.75
N GLU A 30 -2.61 -11.81 2.19
CA GLU A 30 -3.77 -11.01 2.55
C GLU A 30 -3.44 -10.04 3.68
N GLU A 31 -2.84 -10.51 4.79
CA GLU A 31 -2.44 -9.66 5.93
C GLU A 31 -1.48 -8.54 5.49
N ARG A 32 -0.51 -8.87 4.63
CA ARG A 32 0.43 -7.90 4.08
C ARG A 32 -0.27 -6.84 3.23
N LEU A 33 -1.24 -7.25 2.40
CA LEU A 33 -2.00 -6.33 1.55
C LEU A 33 -2.88 -5.41 2.38
N GLU A 34 -3.56 -5.93 3.40
CA GLU A 34 -4.35 -5.13 4.34
C GLU A 34 -3.50 -4.06 5.03
N THR A 35 -2.30 -4.43 5.48
CA THR A 35 -1.35 -3.49 6.07
C THR A 35 -0.98 -2.37 5.08
N MET A 36 -0.67 -2.72 3.83
CA MET A 36 -0.36 -1.71 2.80
C MET A 36 -1.55 -0.79 2.51
N ILE A 37 -2.76 -1.33 2.48
CA ILE A 37 -3.98 -0.55 2.25
C ILE A 37 -4.18 0.45 3.38
N ILE A 38 -4.05 0.02 4.64
CA ILE A 38 -4.17 0.91 5.80
C ILE A 38 -3.11 2.00 5.77
N MET A 39 -1.86 1.66 5.44
CA MET A 39 -0.78 2.64 5.32
C MET A 39 -1.06 3.68 4.23
N ASN A 40 -1.57 3.24 3.07
CA ASN A 40 -1.93 4.14 1.97
C ASN A 40 -3.09 5.07 2.37
N LEU A 41 -4.14 4.53 2.99
CA LEU A 41 -5.25 5.35 3.52
C LEU A 41 -4.80 6.38 4.54
N ALA A 42 -3.85 6.02 5.42
CA ALA A 42 -3.26 6.96 6.36
C ALA A 42 -2.48 8.06 5.63
N GLU A 43 -1.62 7.68 4.67
CA GLU A 43 -0.82 8.63 3.87
C GLU A 43 -1.70 9.62 3.11
N THR A 44 -2.75 9.14 2.42
CA THR A 44 -3.69 10.02 1.70
C THR A 44 -4.44 10.95 2.66
N GLY A 45 -4.90 10.44 3.81
CA GLY A 45 -5.57 11.27 4.81
C GLY A 45 -4.68 12.36 5.38
N PHE A 46 -3.39 12.08 5.62
CA PHE A 46 -2.42 13.09 6.06
C PHE A 46 -2.15 14.14 4.97
N GLN A 47 -2.05 13.75 3.70
CA GLN A 47 -1.86 14.70 2.59
C GLN A 47 -3.07 15.63 2.44
N GLU A 48 -4.29 15.10 2.44
CA GLU A 48 -5.53 15.90 2.36
C GLU A 48 -5.63 16.92 3.51
N TRP A 49 -5.20 16.55 4.73
CA TRP A 49 -5.19 17.46 5.87
C TRP A 49 -4.17 18.60 5.71
N ASN A 50 -2.99 18.30 5.16
CA ASN A 50 -1.98 19.33 4.88
C ASN A 50 -2.47 20.31 3.80
N GLU A 51 -3.10 19.82 2.73
CA GLU A 51 -3.69 20.65 1.69
C GLU A 51 -4.79 21.57 2.24
N LEU A 52 -5.63 21.08 3.16
CA LEU A 52 -6.64 21.88 3.86
C LEU A 52 -6.02 22.98 4.73
N GLU A 53 -4.93 22.71 5.44
CA GLU A 53 -4.22 23.72 6.25
C GLU A 53 -3.60 24.81 5.36
N GLU A 54 -2.98 24.41 4.24
CA GLU A 54 -2.45 25.33 3.23
C GLU A 54 -3.55 26.21 2.61
N ASP A 55 -4.72 25.65 2.30
CA ASP A 55 -5.88 26.39 1.79
C ASP A 55 -6.43 27.41 2.81
N ILE A 56 -6.53 27.02 4.09
CA ILE A 56 -7.00 27.93 5.15
C ILE A 56 -6.01 29.08 5.35
N SER A 57 -4.71 28.80 5.35
CA SER A 57 -3.66 29.82 5.48
C SER A 57 -3.65 30.81 4.29
N THR A 58 -3.83 30.31 3.08
CA THR A 58 -3.90 31.11 1.85
C THR A 58 -5.12 32.01 1.84
N ASN A 59 -6.26 31.50 2.31
CA ASN A 59 -7.50 32.29 2.38
C ASN A 59 -7.44 33.38 3.46
N GLN A 60 -6.77 33.14 4.59
CA GLN A 60 -6.56 34.15 5.63
C GLN A 60 -5.63 35.30 5.19
N LEU A 61 -4.64 35.03 4.33
CA LEU A 61 -3.76 36.06 3.77
C LEU A 61 -4.48 36.98 2.77
N LEU A 62 -5.45 36.46 2.01
CA LEU A 62 -6.24 37.24 1.04
C LEU A 62 -7.29 38.15 1.68
N VAL A 63 -7.69 37.88 2.93
CA VAL A 63 -8.68 38.69 3.67
C VAL A 63 -8.03 39.89 4.39
N GLN A 64 -6.69 39.96 4.44
CA GLN A 64 -5.94 41.06 5.08
C GLN A 64 -5.27 42.04 4.10
N SER A 65 -5.48 41.89 2.79
CA SER A 65 -4.96 42.77 1.72
C SER A 65 -6.07 43.59 1.07
#